data_AF-A0A520G1P2-F1
#
_entry.id   AF-A0A520G1P2-F1
#
_cell.length_a   1.000
_cell.length_b   1.000
_cell.length_c   1.000
_cell.angle_alpha   90.00
_cell.angle_beta   90.00
_cell.angle_gamma   90.00
#
_symmetry.space_group_name_H-M   'P 1'
#
loop_
_entity.id
_entity.type
_entity.pdbx_description
1 polymer ?
#
loop_
_entity_poly.entity_id
_entity_poly.type
_entity_poly.pdbx_seq_one_letter_code
_entity_poly.pdbx_strand_id
1 'polypeptide(L)'
;MIKTQFDDRHAEIRDAVRALCAEFPDEYHRKIDAARAYPEAFVDALTKAGWMAALIPQEYGGSGLGLTEASVIMEEINRSGGNSGACHGQMYN
;
A
#
# COMPACT_ATOMS: atom_id res chain seq x y z
N MET A 1 13.80 -18.89 -4.17
CA MET A 1 13.04 -18.32 -3.04
C MET A 1 12.10 -19.41 -2.55
N ILE A 2 12.09 -19.73 -1.25
CA ILE A 2 11.18 -20.75 -0.71
C ILE A 2 9.79 -20.12 -0.65
N LYS A 3 8.84 -20.61 -1.46
CA LYS A 3 7.42 -20.23 -1.33
C LYS A 3 6.86 -20.95 -0.10
N THR A 4 6.35 -20.18 0.85
CA THR A 4 5.68 -20.73 2.04
C THR A 4 4.16 -20.78 1.81
N GLN A 5 3.45 -21.56 2.63
CA GLN A 5 1.98 -21.63 2.59
C GLN A 5 1.29 -20.26 2.82
N PHE A 6 2.03 -19.26 3.31
CA PHE A 6 1.58 -17.88 3.49
C PHE A 6 1.67 -17.03 2.22
N ASP A 7 2.47 -17.42 1.22
CA ASP A 7 2.62 -16.65 -0.04
C ASP A 7 1.35 -16.70 -0.90
N ASP A 8 0.53 -17.75 -0.76
CA ASP A 8 -0.75 -17.85 -1.47
C ASP A 8 -1.88 -17.11 -0.73
N ARG A 9 -1.73 -16.86 0.58
CA ARG A 9 -2.70 -16.08 1.35
C ARG A 9 -2.53 -14.60 1.03
N HIS A 10 -3.61 -13.96 0.60
CA HIS A 10 -3.64 -12.55 0.17
C HIS A 10 -2.86 -12.25 -1.12
N ALA A 11 -2.60 -13.26 -1.96
CA ALA A 11 -1.92 -13.08 -3.25
C ALA A 11 -2.60 -11.98 -4.10
N GLU A 12 -3.93 -11.94 -4.13
CA GLU A 12 -4.69 -10.90 -4.85
C GLU A 12 -4.40 -9.49 -4.33
N ILE A 13 -4.33 -9.30 -3.01
CA ILE A 13 -3.97 -8.01 -2.40
C ILE A 13 -2.54 -7.63 -2.77
N ARG A 14 -1.61 -8.58 -2.66
CA ARG A 14 -0.19 -8.34 -3.01
C ARG A 14 -0.04 -7.97 -4.48
N ASP A 15 -0.66 -8.72 -5.38
CA ASP A 15 -0.54 -8.49 -6.81
C ASP A 15 -1.18 -7.15 -7.22
N ALA A 16 -2.33 -6.80 -6.63
CA ALA A 16 -2.98 -5.52 -6.89
C ALA A 16 -2.17 -4.32 -6.35
N VAL A 17 -1.65 -4.41 -5.12
CA VAL A 17 -0.79 -3.36 -4.54
C VAL A 17 0.52 -3.24 -5.33
N ARG A 18 1.14 -4.36 -5.71
CA ARG A 18 2.35 -4.38 -6.54
C ARG A 18 2.12 -3.76 -7.90
N ALA A 19 0.99 -4.05 -8.54
CA ALA A 19 0.64 -3.46 -9.84
C ALA A 19 0.53 -1.94 -9.74
N LEU A 20 -0.14 -1.42 -8.71
CA LEU A 20 -0.21 0.02 -8.47
C LEU A 20 1.17 0.62 -8.18
N CYS A 21 1.98 -0.04 -7.34
CA CYS A 21 3.32 0.43 -7.02
C CYS A 21 4.24 0.47 -8.26
N ALA A 22 4.05 -0.42 -9.24
CA ALA A 22 4.82 -0.43 -10.48
C ALA A 22 4.59 0.83 -11.35
N GLU A 23 3.52 1.59 -11.14
CA GLU A 23 3.28 2.89 -11.78
C GLU A 23 4.20 4.00 -11.23
N PHE A 24 4.84 3.75 -10.08
CA PHE A 24 5.72 4.69 -9.38
C PHE A 24 7.14 4.09 -9.25
N PRO A 25 7.97 4.16 -10.30
CA PRO A 25 9.28 3.53 -10.31
C PRO A 25 10.25 4.18 -9.31
N ASP A 26 11.36 3.50 -9.01
CA ASP A 26 12.44 3.99 -8.13
C ASP A 26 12.82 5.46 -8.36
N GLU A 27 12.85 5.92 -9.60
CA GLU A 27 13.19 7.30 -9.95
C GLU A 27 12.19 8.31 -9.37
N TYR A 28 10.90 7.99 -9.34
CA TYR A 28 9.88 8.82 -8.69
C TYR A 28 10.20 8.97 -7.21
N HIS A 29 10.38 7.85 -6.50
CA HIS A 29 10.64 7.88 -5.05
C HIS A 29 11.95 8.61 -4.73
N ARG A 30 13.02 8.41 -5.50
CA ARG A 30 14.29 9.12 -5.34
C ARG A 30 14.15 10.63 -5.57
N LYS A 31 13.34 11.07 -6.53
CA LYS A 31 13.07 12.51 -6.75
C LYS A 31 12.34 13.13 -5.56
N ILE A 32 11.33 12.45 -5.03
CA ILE A 32 10.59 12.91 -3.84
C ILE A 32 11.52 13.01 -2.63
N ASP A 33 12.34 11.98 -2.39
CA ASP A 33 13.32 11.96 -1.29
C ASP A 33 14.36 13.09 -1.41
N ALA A 34 14.97 13.24 -2.59
CA ALA A 34 15.94 14.31 -2.85
C ALA A 34 15.35 15.71 -2.64
N ALA A 35 14.07 15.89 -2.96
CA ALA A 35 13.33 17.13 -2.73
C ALA A 35 12.81 17.28 -1.29
N ARG A 36 12.95 16.26 -0.44
CA ARG A 36 12.31 16.15 0.89
C ARG A 36 10.80 16.44 0.84
N ALA A 37 10.16 15.99 -0.24
CA ALA A 37 8.75 16.26 -0.52
C ALA A 37 7.84 15.14 -0.01
N TYR A 38 6.54 15.40 0.01
CA TYR A 38 5.52 14.37 0.24
C TYR A 38 5.12 13.71 -1.10
N PRO A 39 5.01 12.37 -1.19
CA PRO A 39 4.69 11.68 -2.45
C PRO A 39 3.19 11.71 -2.76
N GLU A 40 2.62 12.91 -2.91
CA GLU A 40 1.17 13.15 -3.05
C GLU A 40 0.52 12.28 -4.14
N ALA A 41 1.11 12.20 -5.33
CA ALA A 41 0.56 11.40 -6.43
C ALA A 41 0.45 9.90 -6.11
N PHE A 42 1.40 9.37 -5.34
CA PHE A 42 1.42 7.96 -4.92
C PHE A 42 0.34 7.70 -3.87
N VAL A 43 0.22 8.60 -2.89
CA VAL A 43 -0.79 8.51 -1.82
C VAL A 43 -2.20 8.65 -2.40
N ASP A 44 -2.38 9.55 -3.35
CA ASP A 44 -3.64 9.73 -4.07
C ASP A 44 -4.03 8.47 -4.84
N ALA A 45 -3.08 7.81 -5.52
CA ALA A 45 -3.33 6.56 -6.22
C ALA A 45 -3.78 5.47 -5.25
N LEU A 46 -3.06 5.29 -4.14
CA LEU A 46 -3.41 4.33 -3.08
C LEU A 46 -4.79 4.61 -2.47
N THR A 47 -5.12 5.89 -2.28
CA THR A 47 -6.41 6.33 -1.72
C THR A 47 -7.55 6.04 -2.70
N LYS A 48 -7.39 6.40 -3.98
CA LYS A 48 -8.40 6.15 -5.03
C LYS A 48 -8.64 4.66 -5.25
N ALA A 49 -7.61 3.84 -5.07
CA ALA A 49 -7.72 2.38 -5.12
C ALA A 49 -8.34 1.76 -3.85
N GLY A 50 -8.65 2.56 -2.82
CA GLY A 50 -9.31 2.12 -1.59
C GLY A 50 -8.38 1.53 -0.52
N TRP A 51 -7.07 1.40 -0.80
CA TRP A 51 -6.10 0.80 0.12
C TRP A 51 -5.94 1.58 1.42
N MET A 52 -6.11 2.91 1.35
CA MET A 52 -5.99 3.78 2.52
C MET A 52 -7.26 3.83 3.39
N ALA A 53 -8.32 3.15 2.96
CA ALA A 53 -9.55 2.94 3.73
C ALA A 53 -9.75 1.46 4.06
N ALA A 54 -8.68 0.66 4.04
CA ALA A 54 -8.76 -0.79 4.18
C ALA A 54 -9.49 -1.22 5.47
N LEU A 55 -9.17 -0.60 6.60
CA LEU A 55 -9.75 -0.94 7.91
C LEU A 55 -11.11 -0.28 8.18
N ILE A 56 -11.51 0.69 7.38
CA ILE A 56 -12.77 1.40 7.57
C ILE A 56 -13.92 0.45 7.20
N PRO A 57 -14.96 0.31 8.05
CA PRO A 57 -16.14 -0.50 7.72
C PRO A 57 -16.78 -0.10 6.39
N GLN A 58 -17.36 -1.08 5.70
CA GLN A 58 -18.00 -0.86 4.39
C GLN A 58 -19.15 0.14 4.44
N GLU A 59 -19.89 0.19 5.55
CA GLU A 59 -20.98 1.16 5.77
C GLU A 59 -20.51 2.63 5.78
N TYR A 60 -19.20 2.85 5.98
CA TYR A 60 -18.56 4.16 5.93
C TYR A 60 -17.70 4.36 4.68
N GLY A 61 -17.82 3.48 3.69
CA GLY A 61 -17.13 3.59 2.40
C GLY A 61 -15.71 3.02 2.37
N GLY A 62 -15.32 2.22 3.38
CA GLY A 62 -14.05 1.49 3.39
C GLY A 62 -14.15 0.06 2.89
N SER A 63 -13.05 -0.69 2.98
CA SER A 63 -13.01 -2.09 2.52
C SER A 63 -13.45 -3.09 3.58
N GLY A 64 -13.48 -2.70 4.86
CA GLY A 64 -13.80 -3.58 6.00
C GLY A 64 -12.81 -4.73 6.21
N LEU A 65 -11.56 -4.57 5.75
CA LEU A 65 -10.49 -5.55 5.91
C LEU A 65 -9.92 -5.54 7.33
N GLY A 66 -9.25 -6.63 7.70
CA GLY A 66 -8.61 -6.77 9.00
C GLY A 66 -7.18 -6.23 9.03
N LEU A 67 -6.61 -6.25 10.24
CA LEU A 67 -5.25 -5.77 10.50
C LEU A 67 -4.19 -6.60 9.75
N THR A 68 -4.48 -7.88 9.48
CA THR A 68 -3.61 -8.75 8.68
C THR A 68 -3.51 -8.25 7.25
N GLU A 69 -4.62 -7.96 6.58
CA GLU A 69 -4.63 -7.43 5.23
C GLU A 69 -3.98 -6.04 5.14
N ALA A 70 -4.25 -5.17 6.12
CA ALA A 70 -3.57 -3.87 6.20
C ALA A 70 -2.05 -4.03 6.32
N SER A 71 -1.58 -5.00 7.11
CA SER A 71 -0.16 -5.31 7.23
C SER A 71 0.43 -5.82 5.90
N VAL A 72 -0.30 -6.64 5.15
CA VAL A 72 0.11 -7.12 3.82
C VAL A 72 0.24 -5.97 2.83
N ILE A 73 -0.71 -5.02 2.83
CA ILE A 73 -0.67 -3.82 1.98
C ILE A 73 0.59 -3.01 2.28
N MET A 74 0.85 -2.71 3.55
CA MET A 74 2.03 -1.94 3.94
C MET A 74 3.34 -2.68 3.62
N GLU A 75 3.39 -3.99 3.84
CA GLU A 75 4.55 -4.80 3.49
C GLU A 75 4.85 -4.71 1.99
N GLU A 76 3.84 -4.83 1.14
CA GLU A 76 4.01 -4.81 -0.31
C GLU A 76 4.41 -3.42 -0.84
N ILE A 77 3.89 -2.34 -0.24
CA ILE A 77 4.34 -0.96 -0.53
C ILE A 77 5.85 -0.84 -0.28
N ASN A 78 6.31 -1.26 0.90
CA ASN A 78 7.74 -1.19 1.24
C ASN A 78 8.60 -2.11 0.39
N ARG A 79 8.10 -3.32 0.10
CA ARG A 79 8.77 -4.28 -0.79
C ARG A 79 8.94 -3.72 -2.20
N SER A 80 8.03 -2.88 -2.66
CA SER A 80 8.05 -2.25 -3.98
C SER A 80 8.88 -0.95 -4.03
N GLY A 81 9.57 -0.58 -2.94
CA GLY A 81 10.42 0.61 -2.88
C GLY A 81 9.70 1.90 -2.43
N GLY A 82 8.38 1.84 -2.19
CA GLY A 82 7.62 2.92 -1.59
C GLY A 82 7.82 3.00 -0.08
N ASN A 83 7.42 4.12 0.55
CA ASN A 83 7.44 4.27 2.01
C ASN A 83 6.01 4.28 2.56
N SER A 84 5.60 3.18 3.19
CA SER A 84 4.24 3.08 3.75
C SER A 84 3.99 4.05 4.91
N GLY A 85 5.04 4.58 5.55
CA GLY A 85 4.94 5.59 6.61
C GLY A 85 4.27 6.89 6.15
N ALA A 86 4.36 7.23 4.87
CA ALA A 86 3.65 8.38 4.29
C ALA A 86 2.12 8.19 4.28
N CYS A 87 1.64 6.95 4.42
CA CYS A 87 0.23 6.57 4.30
C CYS A 87 -0.32 5.87 5.56
N HIS A 88 0.56 5.50 6.51
CA HIS A 88 0.24 4.77 7.74
C HIS A 88 -0.80 5.47 8.63
N GLY A 89 -0.86 6.80 8.59
CA GLY A 89 -1.83 7.58 9.37
C GLY A 89 -3.30 7.28 9.02
N GLN A 90 -3.56 6.76 7.82
CA GLN A 90 -4.91 6.42 7.35
C GLN A 90 -5.33 4.99 7.76
N MET A 91 -4.45 4.22 8.41
CA MET A 91 -4.66 2.82 8.80
C MET A 91 -4.80 2.63 10.33
N TYR A 92 -5.16 3.67 11.09
CA TYR A 92 -5.52 3.51 12.50
C TYR A 92 -6.97 3.02 12.63
N ASN A 93 -7.19 2.08 13.55
CA ASN A 93 -8.52 1.61 13.99
C ASN A 93 -8.89 2.31 15.30
#